data_AF-A0A7R6V5T0-F1
#
_entry.id   AF-A0A7R6V5T0-F1
#
_cell.length_a   1.000
_cell.length_b   1.000
_cell.length_c   1.000
_cell.angle_alpha   90.00
_cell.angle_beta   90.00
_cell.angle_gamma   90.00
#
_symmetry.space_group_name_H-M   'P 1'
#
loop_
_entity.id
_entity.type
_entity.pdbx_description
1 polymer ?
#
loop_
_entity_poly.entity_id
_entity_poly.type
_entity_poly.pdbx_seq_one_letter_code
_entity_poly.pdbx_strand_id
1 'polypeptide(L)'
;MRYKTLPFETLQLVLDEENYKKVIKFCAGYSILFPKRKIMSKLIVDSYKKMRKAGMSKPSSVLRLAQEYGKSRQGIYEILRKNGL
;
A
#
# COMPACT_ATOMS: atom_id res chain seq x y z
N MET A 1 1.04 -15.76 -24.25
CA MET A 1 0.02 -15.46 -23.21
C MET A 1 0.06 -13.97 -22.89
N ARG A 2 -1.00 -13.20 -23.16
CA ARG A 2 -1.13 -11.79 -22.73
C ARG A 2 -1.80 -11.77 -21.36
N TYR A 3 -1.04 -11.49 -20.30
CA TYR A 3 -1.59 -11.34 -18.96
C TYR A 3 -2.47 -10.09 -18.89
N LYS A 4 -3.78 -10.24 -18.61
CA LYS A 4 -4.70 -9.10 -18.36
C LYS A 4 -4.40 -8.39 -17.03
N THR A 5 -3.80 -9.10 -16.08
CA THR A 5 -3.43 -8.63 -14.74
C THR A 5 -2.20 -9.37 -14.26
N LEU A 6 -1.25 -8.67 -13.63
CA LEU A 6 -0.09 -9.30 -13.00
C LEU A 6 -0.55 -10.18 -11.81
N PRO A 7 -0.05 -11.42 -11.70
CA PRO A 7 -0.32 -12.28 -10.54
C PRO A 7 0.09 -11.59 -9.24
N PHE A 8 -0.74 -11.71 -8.22
CA PHE A 8 -0.56 -11.06 -6.92
C PHE A 8 0.77 -11.45 -6.25
N GLU A 9 1.24 -12.67 -6.47
CA GLU A 9 2.49 -13.20 -5.95
C GLU A 9 3.72 -12.51 -6.56
N THR A 10 3.67 -12.15 -7.85
CA THR A 10 4.72 -11.38 -8.54
C THR A 10 4.76 -9.93 -8.04
N LEU A 11 3.62 -9.38 -7.63
CA LEU A 11 3.52 -8.04 -7.05
C LEU A 11 4.06 -7.98 -5.61
N GLN A 12 3.98 -9.08 -4.86
CA GLN A 12 4.53 -9.17 -3.50
C GLN A 12 6.06 -9.29 -3.47
N LEU A 13 6.68 -9.90 -4.49
CA LEU A 13 8.13 -10.01 -4.62
C LEU A 13 8.82 -8.65 -4.87
N VAL A 14 8.05 -7.60 -5.19
CA VAL A 14 8.54 -6.27 -5.58
C VAL A 14 8.15 -5.22 -4.53
N LEU A 15 7.87 -5.61 -3.29
CA LEU A 15 7.46 -4.72 -2.19
C LEU A 15 8.66 -4.07 -1.49
N ASP A 16 9.38 -3.24 -2.25
CA ASP A 16 10.15 -2.11 -1.73
C ASP A 16 9.49 -0.82 -2.22
N GLU A 17 9.53 0.25 -1.44
CA GLU A 17 8.78 1.50 -1.74
C GLU A 17 9.21 2.12 -3.08
N GLU A 18 10.50 2.02 -3.42
CA GLU A 18 11.06 2.39 -4.73
C GLU A 18 10.54 1.52 -5.87
N ASN A 19 10.37 0.23 -5.59
CA ASN A 19 9.97 -0.77 -6.54
C ASN A 19 8.47 -0.69 -6.86
N TYR A 20 7.64 -0.29 -5.89
CA TYR A 20 6.22 0.01 -6.10
C TYR A 20 6.00 1.11 -7.15
N LYS A 21 6.78 2.20 -7.09
CA LYS A 21 6.71 3.29 -8.09
C LYS A 21 7.09 2.79 -9.49
N LYS A 22 8.13 1.96 -9.60
CA LYS A 22 8.57 1.35 -10.87
C LYS A 22 7.51 0.42 -11.44
N VAL A 23 6.88 -0.42 -10.61
CA VAL A 23 5.82 -1.35 -11.04
C VAL A 23 4.56 -0.61 -11.49
N ILE A 24 4.16 0.48 -10.83
CA ILE A 24 3.03 1.30 -11.30
C ILE A 24 3.34 1.88 -12.69
N LYS A 25 4.55 2.37 -12.91
CA LYS A 25 4.98 2.93 -14.20
C LYS A 25 5.02 1.85 -15.30
N PHE A 26 5.47 0.65 -14.95
CA PHE A 26 5.43 -0.52 -15.83
C PHE A 26 3.97 -0.91 -16.17
N CYS A 27 3.10 -1.06 -15.17
CA CYS A 27 1.69 -1.41 -15.39
C CYS A 27 0.95 -0.37 -16.25
N ALA A 28 1.27 0.92 -16.09
CA ALA A 28 0.75 1.99 -16.93
C ALA A 28 1.19 1.85 -18.39
N GLY A 29 2.47 1.51 -18.64
CA GLY A 29 3.00 1.27 -19.99
C GLY A 29 2.39 0.06 -20.70
N TYR A 30 1.94 -0.95 -19.96
CA TYR A 30 1.37 -2.18 -20.52
C TYR A 30 -0.17 -2.24 -20.44
N SER A 31 -0.86 -1.16 -20.05
CA SER A 31 -2.33 -1.14 -19.82
C SER A 31 -2.81 -2.27 -18.91
N ILE A 32 -1.98 -2.68 -17.95
CA ILE A 32 -2.30 -3.75 -16.99
C ILE A 32 -3.10 -3.13 -15.85
N LEU A 33 -4.27 -3.71 -15.56
CA LEU A 33 -5.13 -3.28 -14.47
C LEU A 33 -4.45 -3.59 -13.13
N PHE A 34 -3.77 -2.59 -12.58
CA PHE A 34 -3.15 -2.70 -11.26
C PHE A 34 -4.25 -2.60 -10.19
N PRO A 35 -4.37 -3.58 -9.28
CA PRO A 35 -5.34 -3.52 -8.21
C PRO A 35 -4.89 -2.54 -7.12
N LYS A 36 -4.80 -1.24 -7.49
CA LYS A 36 -4.34 -0.11 -6.67
C LYS A 36 -4.99 -0.13 -5.29
N ARG A 37 -6.30 -0.38 -5.21
CA ARG A 37 -7.04 -0.36 -3.94
C ARG A 37 -6.59 -1.47 -2.97
N LYS A 38 -6.44 -2.72 -3.43
CA LYS A 38 -6.04 -3.84 -2.57
C LYS A 38 -4.58 -3.74 -2.12
N ILE A 39 -3.69 -3.33 -3.02
CA ILE A 39 -2.25 -3.22 -2.72
C ILE A 39 -1.98 -2.04 -1.80
N MET A 40 -2.65 -0.90 -2.02
CA MET A 40 -2.48 0.28 -1.18
C MET A 40 -2.90 0.01 0.27
N SER A 41 -4.01 -0.68 0.50
CA SER A 41 -4.44 -1.05 1.85
C SER A 41 -3.43 -1.96 2.56
N LYS A 42 -2.82 -2.90 1.84
CA LYS A 42 -1.80 -3.80 2.39
C LYS A 42 -0.51 -3.05 2.74
N LEU A 43 -0.05 -2.18 1.85
CA LEU A 43 1.10 -1.29 2.10
C LEU A 43 0.88 -0.40 3.33
N ILE A 44 -0.29 0.23 3.45
CA ILE A 44 -0.64 1.07 4.61
C ILE A 44 -0.59 0.25 5.91
N VAL A 45 -1.10 -0.98 5.90
CA VAL A 45 -1.08 -1.87 7.07
C VAL A 45 0.33 -2.30 7.44
N ASP A 46 1.16 -2.68 6.47
CA ASP A 46 2.54 -3.10 6.71
C ASP A 46 3.40 -1.92 7.21
N SER A 47 3.25 -0.73 6.62
CA SER A 47 3.90 0.50 7.09
C SER A 47 3.43 0.89 8.49
N TYR A 48 2.14 0.78 8.80
CA TYR A 48 1.62 0.98 10.16
C TYR A 48 2.26 0.03 11.18
N LYS A 49 2.35 -1.27 10.87
CA LYS A 49 2.97 -2.26 11.75
C LYS A 49 4.46 -1.94 11.99
N LYS A 50 5.20 -1.54 10.96
CA LYS A 50 6.60 -1.10 11.08
C LYS A 50 6.71 0.11 12.01
N MET A 51 5.86 1.13 11.84
CA MET A 51 5.85 2.32 12.70
C MET A 51 5.51 2.00 14.16
N ARG A 52 4.55 1.10 14.40
CA ARG A 52 4.19 0.65 15.76
C ARG A 52 5.32 -0.12 16.43
N LYS A 53 6.04 -0.98 15.69
CA LYS A 53 7.25 -1.65 16.19
C LYS A 53 8.38 -0.67 16.53
N ALA A 54 8.48 0.44 15.81
CA ALA A 54 9.42 1.52 16.11
C ALA A 54 8.98 2.43 17.29
N GLY A 55 7.91 2.09 18.00
CA GLY A 55 7.43 2.84 19.17
C GLY A 55 6.57 4.06 18.85
N MET A 56 6.20 4.29 17.58
CA MET A 56 5.39 5.44 17.20
C MET A 56 3.95 5.30 17.72
N SER A 57 3.37 6.39 18.25
CA SER A 57 1.97 6.41 18.71
C SER A 57 0.99 6.18 17.55
N LYS A 58 -0.17 5.54 17.82
CA LYS A 58 -1.22 5.30 16.80
C LYS A 58 -1.66 6.60 16.09
N PRO A 59 -1.91 7.73 16.79
CA PRO A 59 -2.22 9.00 16.15
C PRO A 59 -1.12 9.50 15.21
N SER A 60 0.15 9.41 15.63
CA SER A 60 1.30 9.84 14.82
C SER A 60 1.49 8.96 13.58
N SER A 61 1.34 7.64 13.72
CA SER A 61 1.41 6.71 12.59
C SER A 61 0.31 6.99 11.57
N VAL A 62 -0.93 7.23 12.03
CA VAL A 62 -2.06 7.55 11.14
C VAL A 62 -1.84 8.88 10.42
N LEU A 63 -1.31 9.90 11.09
CA LEU A 63 -0.98 11.17 10.46
C LEU A 63 0.07 11.01 9.36
N ARG A 64 1.15 10.27 9.65
CA ARG A 64 2.23 10.03 8.69
C ARG A 64 1.74 9.25 7.47
N LEU A 65 0.95 8.20 7.68
CA LEU A 65 0.32 7.42 6.59
C LEU A 65 -0.66 8.27 5.77
N ALA A 66 -1.42 9.16 6.40
CA ALA A 66 -2.31 10.06 5.68
C ALA A 66 -1.53 10.99 4.71
N GLN A 67 -0.39 11.51 5.15
CA GLN A 67 0.49 12.35 4.33
C GLN A 67 1.18 11.54 3.22
N GLU A 68 1.77 10.39 3.56
CA GLU A 68 2.54 9.55 2.64
C GLU A 68 1.67 8.97 1.50
N TYR A 69 0.44 8.55 1.82
CA TYR A 69 -0.48 7.93 0.86
C TYR A 69 -1.54 8.89 0.31
N GLY A 70 -1.46 10.19 0.63
CA GLY A 70 -2.41 11.20 0.16
C GLY A 70 -3.88 10.89 0.53
N LYS A 71 -4.11 10.35 1.73
CA LYS A 71 -5.44 9.93 2.22
C LYS A 71 -5.86 10.75 3.43
N SER A 72 -7.16 10.86 3.65
CA SER A 72 -7.68 11.41 4.91
C SER A 72 -7.34 10.49 6.08
N ARG A 73 -7.15 11.07 7.27
CA ARG A 73 -6.92 10.30 8.51
C ARG A 73 -8.03 9.27 8.75
N GLN A 74 -9.28 9.65 8.49
CA GLN A 74 -10.44 8.77 8.59
C GLN A 74 -10.34 7.58 7.64
N GLY A 75 -9.90 7.80 6.40
CA GLY A 75 -9.68 6.71 5.44
C GLY A 75 -8.56 5.74 5.86
N ILE A 76 -7.53 6.24 6.56
CA ILE A 76 -6.50 5.37 7.15
C ILE A 76 -7.10 4.56 8.32
N TYR A 77 -7.86 5.19 9.22
CA TYR A 77 -8.53 4.48 10.31
C TYR A 77 -9.47 3.38 9.83
N GLU A 78 -10.25 3.62 8.77
CA GLU A 78 -11.11 2.59 8.18
C GLU A 78 -10.31 1.41 7.62
N ILE A 79 -9.17 1.70 6.96
CA ILE A 79 -8.28 0.65 6.44
C ILE A 79 -7.71 -0.18 7.59
N LEU A 80 -7.22 0.47 8.65
CA LEU A 80 -6.68 -0.23 9.83
C LEU A 80 -7.77 -1.06 10.52
N ARG A 81 -8.96 -0.49 10.73
CA ARG A 81 -10.10 -1.17 11.36
C ARG A 81 -10.54 -2.41 10.56
N LYS A 82 -10.61 -2.31 9.22
CA LYS A 82 -10.92 -3.45 8.34
C LYS A 82 -9.87 -4.57 8.39
N ASN A 83 -8.68 -4.29 8.91
CA ASN A 83 -7.58 -5.24 9.08
C ASN A 83 -7.30 -5.58 10.56
N GLY A 84 -8.19 -5.20 11.49
CA GLY A 84 -8.08 -5.53 12.92
C GLY A 84 -7.06 -4.72 13.71
N LEU A 85 -6.73 -3.48 13.29
CA LEU A 85 -5.68 -2.63 13.86
C LEU A 85 -6.15 -1.28 14.42
#